data_AF-A0A518SEE8-F1
#
_entry.id   AF-A0A518SEE8-F1
#
_cell.length_a   1.000
_cell.length_b   1.000
_cell.length_c   1.000
_cell.angle_alpha   90.00
_cell.angle_beta   90.00
_cell.angle_gamma   90.00
#
_symmetry.space_group_name_H-M   'P 1'
#
loop_
_entity.id
_entity.type
_entity.pdbx_description
1 polymer ?
#
loop_
_entity_poly.entity_id
_entity_poly.type
_entity_poly.pdbx_seq_one_letter_code
_entity_poly.pdbx_strand_id
1 'polypeptide(L)'
;MDRTQLVAWARQPDTPLEEDLFTALDHANVDLDSQRPPIVEFVDLDALEKLTWANPALEVQTAVWGYPLEITAAEIRVYARDTTL
;
A
#
# COMPACT_ATOMS: atom_id res chain seq x y z
N MET A 1 -6.29 -18.38 4.16
CA MET A 1 -5.12 -18.21 3.28
C MET A 1 -4.15 -17.35 4.04
N ASP A 2 -3.01 -17.91 4.43
CA ASP A 2 -1.98 -17.17 5.16
C ASP A 2 -1.27 -16.26 4.16
N ARG A 3 -1.52 -14.95 4.25
CA ARG A 3 -0.79 -13.95 3.46
C ARG A 3 0.58 -13.73 4.11
N THR A 4 1.65 -13.94 3.37
CA THR A 4 3.00 -13.64 3.85
C THR A 4 3.22 -12.12 3.81
N GLN A 5 3.31 -11.47 4.97
CA GLN A 5 3.64 -10.05 5.05
C GLN A 5 5.10 -9.84 4.64
N LEU A 6 5.34 -8.92 3.69
CA LEU A 6 6.67 -8.51 3.25
C LEU A 6 7.15 -7.30 4.07
N VAL A 7 6.28 -6.31 4.24
CA VAL A 7 6.60 -5.03 4.91
C VAL A 7 5.42 -4.57 5.74
N ALA A 8 5.73 -3.95 6.88
CA ALA A 8 4.84 -3.04 7.60
C ALA A 8 5.57 -1.70 7.73
N TRP A 9 5.11 -0.70 6.98
CA TRP A 9 5.67 0.64 6.91
C TRP A 9 4.85 1.59 7.79
N ALA A 10 5.46 2.13 8.84
CA ALA A 10 4.81 3.14 9.67
C ALA A 10 4.64 4.43 8.89
N ARG A 11 3.39 4.91 8.78
CA ARG A 11 3.08 6.16 8.08
C ARG A 11 3.70 7.35 8.81
N GLN A 12 4.18 8.31 8.05
CA GLN A 12 4.79 9.51 8.60
C GLN A 12 3.77 10.66 8.61
N PRO A 13 3.61 11.40 9.73
CA PRO A 13 2.54 12.39 9.89
C PRO A 13 2.65 13.60 8.95
N ASP A 14 3.86 13.90 8.47
CA ASP A 14 4.15 15.04 7.58
C ASP A 14 4.42 14.61 6.13
N THR A 15 4.20 13.33 5.82
CA THR A 15 4.46 12.76 4.48
C THR A 15 3.13 12.47 3.77
N PRO A 16 3.00 12.83 2.48
CA PRO A 16 1.83 12.45 1.68
C PRO A 16 1.64 10.93 1.66
N LEU A 17 0.38 10.48 1.61
CA LEU A 17 0.10 9.04 1.64
C LEU A 17 0.70 8.32 0.42
N GLU A 18 0.74 9.00 -0.72
CA GLU A 18 1.38 8.53 -1.94
C GLU A 18 2.85 8.17 -1.71
N GLU A 19 3.61 9.05 -1.05
CA GLU A 19 5.04 8.83 -0.79
C GLU A 19 5.27 7.68 0.18
N ASP A 20 4.47 7.60 1.25
CA ASP A 20 4.49 6.45 2.18
C ASP A 20 4.15 5.13 1.45
N LEU A 21 3.20 5.16 0.51
CA LEU A 21 2.79 3.99 -0.26
C LEU A 21 3.91 3.50 -1.19
N PHE A 22 4.55 4.41 -1.93
CA PHE A 22 5.69 4.07 -2.77
C PHE A 22 6.87 3.56 -1.94
N THR A 23 7.15 4.19 -0.81
CA THR A 23 8.23 3.76 0.10
C THR A 23 7.96 2.37 0.67
N ALA A 24 6.72 2.06 1.06
CA ALA A 24 6.33 0.74 1.54
C ALA A 24 6.52 -0.35 0.46
N LEU A 25 6.15 -0.04 -0.79
CA LEU A 25 6.33 -0.95 -1.93
C LEU A 25 7.81 -1.16 -2.28
N ASP A 26 8.61 -0.10 -2.29
CA ASP A 26 10.07 -0.17 -2.50
C ASP A 26 10.75 -1.04 -1.43
N HIS A 27 10.43 -0.81 -0.15
CA HIS A 27 10.91 -1.64 0.96
C HIS A 27 10.46 -3.10 0.86
N ALA A 28 9.35 -3.39 0.16
CA ALA A 28 8.90 -4.74 -0.12
C ALA A 28 9.65 -5.40 -1.29
N ASN A 29 10.70 -4.75 -1.79
CA ASN A 29 11.46 -5.11 -2.99
C ASN A 29 10.61 -5.17 -4.27
N VAL A 30 9.56 -4.34 -4.34
CA VAL A 30 8.82 -4.15 -5.59
C VAL A 30 9.65 -3.24 -6.48
N ASP A 31 10.07 -3.74 -7.65
CA ASP A 31 10.77 -2.95 -8.66
C ASP A 31 9.78 -1.96 -9.30
N LEU A 32 9.68 -0.76 -8.73
CA LEU A 32 8.74 0.30 -9.10
C LEU A 32 8.91 0.77 -10.56
N ASP A 33 10.15 0.83 -11.04
CA ASP A 33 10.48 1.31 -12.39
C ASP A 33 9.95 0.38 -13.48
N SER A 34 10.00 -0.93 -13.21
CA SER A 34 9.48 -1.98 -14.09
C SER A 34 7.97 -2.15 -14.04
N GLN A 35 7.27 -1.54 -13.08
CA GLN A 35 5.83 -1.73 -12.97
C GLN A 35 5.05 -0.91 -13.98
N ARG A 36 4.06 -1.57 -14.59
CA ARG A 36 3.07 -0.98 -15.51
C ARG A 36 1.73 -1.67 -15.27
N PRO A 37 0.59 -0.98 -15.38
CA PRO A 37 0.42 0.46 -15.62
C PRO A 37 0.74 1.32 -14.37
N PRO A 38 0.65 2.66 -14.39
CA PRO A 38 0.89 3.51 -13.21
C PRO A 38 0.01 3.15 -12.01
N ILE A 39 0.47 3.47 -10.78
CA ILE A 39 -0.24 3.12 -9.54
C ILE A 39 -1.66 3.67 -9.46
N VAL A 40 -1.90 4.84 -10.07
CA VAL A 40 -3.20 5.53 -10.10
C VAL A 40 -4.30 4.74 -10.82
N GLU A 41 -3.94 3.76 -11.64
CA GLU A 41 -4.90 2.85 -12.27
C GLU A 41 -5.46 1.80 -11.29
N PHE A 42 -4.77 1.59 -10.16
CA PHE A 42 -5.17 0.64 -9.11
C PHE A 42 -5.80 1.35 -7.91
N VAL A 43 -5.35 2.57 -7.61
CA VAL A 43 -5.71 3.29 -6.40
C VAL A 43 -5.89 4.78 -6.70
N ASP A 44 -7.04 5.32 -6.30
CA ASP A 44 -7.27 6.77 -6.29
C ASP A 44 -6.61 7.41 -5.06
N LEU A 45 -5.40 7.95 -5.26
CA LEU A 45 -4.58 8.54 -4.20
C LEU A 45 -5.27 9.76 -3.57
N ASP A 46 -5.94 10.60 -4.37
CA ASP A 46 -6.67 11.77 -3.88
C ASP A 46 -7.83 11.36 -2.97
N ALA A 47 -8.53 10.27 -3.32
CA ALA A 47 -9.60 9.74 -2.50
C ALA A 47 -9.05 9.17 -1.18
N LEU A 48 -7.93 8.45 -1.22
CA LEU A 48 -7.30 7.92 -0.01
C LEU A 48 -6.82 9.01 0.95
N GLU A 49 -6.26 10.11 0.45
CA GLU A 49 -5.84 11.22 1.31
C GLU A 49 -7.02 11.88 2.04
N LYS A 50 -8.19 11.92 1.40
CA LYS A 50 -9.41 12.53 1.95
C LYS A 50 -10.15 11.65 2.95
N LEU A 51 -9.71 10.41 3.16
CA LEU A 51 -10.32 9.51 4.12
C LEU A 51 -10.12 10.00 5.57
N THR A 52 -11.07 9.66 6.44
CA THR A 52 -11.02 10.02 7.86
C THR A 52 -10.09 9.06 8.63
N TRP A 53 -8.78 9.23 8.46
CA TRP A 53 -7.75 8.40 9.12
C TRP A 53 -7.72 8.54 10.65
N ALA A 54 -8.36 9.56 11.22
CA ALA A 54 -8.54 9.65 12.67
C ALA A 54 -9.45 8.53 13.25
N ASN A 55 -10.21 7.82 12.40
CA ASN A 55 -10.99 6.67 12.81
C ASN A 55 -10.10 5.43 12.92
N PRO A 56 -9.85 4.87 14.13
CA PRO A 56 -8.97 3.73 14.31
C PRO A 56 -9.52 2.42 13.72
N ALA A 57 -10.82 2.37 13.41
CA ALA A 57 -11.44 1.23 12.74
C ALA A 57 -11.38 1.31 11.21
N LEU A 58 -10.86 2.40 10.64
CA LEU A 58 -10.72 2.54 9.20
C LEU A 58 -9.52 1.73 8.70
N GLU A 59 -9.79 0.83 7.76
CA GLU A 59 -8.82 0.03 7.06
C GLU A 59 -9.19 -0.01 5.59
N VAL A 60 -8.20 0.20 4.72
CA VAL A 60 -8.37 0.07 3.28
C VAL A 60 -7.57 -1.13 2.80
N GLN A 61 -8.26 -2.09 2.18
CA GLN A 61 -7.65 -3.23 1.52
C GLN A 61 -7.70 -3.03 0.01
N THR A 62 -6.55 -3.14 -0.65
CA THR A 62 -6.43 -3.03 -2.10
C THR A 62 -5.32 -3.93 -2.64
N ALA A 63 -5.10 -3.93 -3.95
CA ALA A 63 -3.98 -4.60 -4.58
C ALA A 63 -3.37 -3.73 -5.68
N VAL A 64 -2.04 -3.59 -5.65
CA VAL A 64 -1.26 -2.82 -6.65
C VAL A 64 -0.26 -3.77 -7.30
N TRP A 65 -0.31 -3.89 -8.63
CA TRP A 65 0.55 -4.82 -9.39
C TRP A 65 0.54 -6.28 -8.88
N GLY A 66 -0.59 -6.70 -8.31
CA GLY A 66 -0.79 -8.02 -7.72
C GLY A 66 -0.32 -8.17 -6.28
N TYR A 67 0.35 -7.16 -5.70
CA TYR A 67 0.69 -7.13 -4.28
C TYR A 67 -0.54 -6.70 -3.47
N PRO A 68 -1.06 -7.52 -2.56
CA PRO A 68 -2.12 -7.08 -1.65
C PRO A 68 -1.55 -6.04 -0.66
N LEU A 69 -2.35 -5.03 -0.35
CA LEU A 69 -2.04 -3.99 0.63
C LEU A 69 -3.15 -3.84 1.66
N GLU A 70 -2.76 -3.56 2.89
CA GLU A 70 -3.60 -3.03 3.96
C GLU A 70 -3.09 -1.65 4.37
N ILE A 71 -3.93 -0.63 4.30
CA ILE A 71 -3.61 0.74 4.68
C ILE A 71 -4.47 1.11 5.88
N THR A 72 -3.82 1.50 6.96
CA THR A 72 -4.45 1.99 8.19
C THR A 72 -4.00 3.43 8.47
N ALA A 73 -4.51 4.01 9.56
CA ALA A 73 -4.02 5.29 10.05
C ALA A 73 -2.53 5.26 10.47
N ALA A 74 -2.05 4.11 10.93
CA ALA A 74 -0.71 3.98 11.53
C ALA A 74 0.32 3.42 10.54
N GLU A 75 -0.08 2.53 9.65
CA GLU A 75 0.87 1.82 8.78
C GLU A 75 0.25 1.32 7.47
N ILE A 76 1.14 1.06 6.51
CA ILE A 76 0.88 0.37 5.24
C ILE A 76 1.56 -0.99 5.31
N ARG A 77 0.77 -2.06 5.15
CA ARG A 77 1.28 -3.43 5.07
C ARG A 77 1.23 -3.91 3.64
N VAL A 78 2.34 -4.46 3.17
CA VAL A 78 2.47 -5.05 1.83
C VAL A 78 2.65 -6.56 2.00
N TYR A 79 1.87 -7.33 1.25
CA TYR A 79 1.91 -8.79 1.29
C TYR A 79 2.49 -9.35 0.00
N ALA A 80 3.02 -10.57 0.09
CA ALA A 80 3.46 -11.32 -1.06
C ALA A 80 2.28 -11.54 -2.00
N ARG A 81 2.48 -11.24 -3.29
CA ARG A 81 1.52 -11.62 -4.32
C ARG A 81 1.42 -13.13 -4.43
N ASP A 82 0.23 -13.63 -4.69
CA ASP A 82 0.02 -15.04 -5.00
C ASP A 82 0.76 -15.37 -6.30
N THR A 83 1.88 -16.07 -6.17
CA THR A 83 2.64 -16.64 -7.30
C THR A 83 2.10 -18.03 -7.58
N THR A 84 0.81 -18.14 -7.87
CA THR A 84 0.33 -19.30 -8.62
C THR A 84 0.80 -19.14 -10.06
N LEU A 85 1.91 -19.83 -10.35
CA LEU A 85 2.47 -20.09 -11.68
C LEU A 85 1.40 -20.52 -12.69
#